data_AF-A0A2R3QIJ4-F1
#
_entry.id   AF-A0A2R3QIJ4-F1
#
_cell.length_a   1.000
_cell.length_b   1.000
_cell.length_c   1.000
_cell.angle_alpha   90.00
_cell.angle_beta   90.00
_cell.angle_gamma   90.00
#
_symmetry.space_group_name_H-M   'P 1'
#
loop_
_entity.id
_entity.type
_entity.pdbx_description
1 polymer ?
#
loop_
_entity_poly.entity_id
_entity_poly.type
_entity_poly.pdbx_seq_one_letter_code
_entity_poly.pdbx_strand_id
1 'polypeptide(L)'
;MSQKIRIWETSISLLIAYEILALGYKKAKSIRTPLRLDDGNLEKDTTPTSDYANYHQSFALLILNASIIEGTIRSILSERISSDIDYEIEKGKSFGQEKPSRAEELLYKFREEVELQGGWEKLKSQYKQYLEINLDKITNEETREGINTLFALRNILSHGTAIIQPSIKMDDELKNVYPFNWQTKIQRASVYLKSKFSHEGIFENLAEFEVPEHFMEITKTYLNDLKKAVGDIPERAKKTIEMVDRYSFGYINYSR
;
A
#
# COMPACT_ATOMS: atom_id res chain seq x y z
N MET A 1 -28.10 17.76 13.99
CA MET A 1 -26.93 17.46 14.86
C MET A 1 -25.95 16.62 14.05
N SER A 2 -24.88 17.24 13.54
CA SER A 2 -23.75 16.48 12.98
C SER A 2 -23.07 15.76 14.13
N GLN A 3 -23.11 14.42 14.14
CA GLN A 3 -22.27 13.64 15.05
C GLN A 3 -20.82 13.97 14.69
N LYS A 4 -20.06 14.56 15.64
CA LYS A 4 -18.61 14.66 15.52
C LYS A 4 -18.02 13.26 15.54
N ILE A 5 -17.89 12.65 14.37
CA ILE A 5 -17.21 11.36 14.19
C ILE A 5 -15.73 11.59 14.50
N ARG A 6 -15.21 10.91 15.53
CA ARG A 6 -13.77 10.87 15.78
C ARG A 6 -13.14 9.91 14.77
N ILE A 7 -12.47 10.46 13.77
CA ILE A 7 -11.65 9.69 12.84
C ILE A 7 -10.31 9.40 13.51
N TRP A 8 -9.92 8.12 13.57
CA TRP A 8 -8.60 7.67 14.02
C TRP A 8 -7.79 7.22 12.80
N GLU A 9 -6.63 7.82 12.57
CA GLU A 9 -5.69 7.33 11.55
C GLU A 9 -4.93 6.13 12.13
N THR A 10 -5.09 4.97 11.50
CA THR A 10 -4.44 3.73 11.95
C THR A 10 -3.12 3.46 11.23
N SER A 11 -2.79 4.21 10.17
CA SER A 11 -1.59 3.98 9.35
C SER A 11 -0.30 4.05 10.17
N ILE A 12 -0.19 4.97 11.14
CA ILE A 12 0.96 5.03 12.05
C ILE A 12 1.07 3.76 12.90
N SER A 13 -0.05 3.29 13.46
CA SER A 13 -0.07 2.05 14.24
C SER A 13 0.31 0.83 13.38
N LEU A 14 -0.13 0.81 12.12
CA LEU A 14 0.26 -0.22 11.15
C LEU A 14 1.75 -0.15 10.80
N LEU A 15 2.33 1.05 10.70
CA LEU A 15 3.77 1.23 10.49
C LEU A 15 4.59 0.75 11.69
N ILE A 16 4.12 0.99 12.92
CA ILE A 16 4.76 0.45 14.14
C ILE A 16 4.67 -1.09 14.15
N ALA A 17 3.51 -1.66 13.79
CA ALA A 17 3.37 -3.11 13.66
C ALA A 17 4.30 -3.69 12.57
N TYR A 18 4.39 -3.00 11.42
CA TYR A 18 5.31 -3.34 10.33
C TYR A 18 6.77 -3.34 10.83
N GLU A 19 7.16 -2.34 11.61
CA GLU A 19 8.51 -2.25 12.18
C GLU A 19 8.85 -3.46 13.06
N ILE A 20 7.96 -3.81 14.00
CA ILE A 20 8.16 -4.95 14.91
C ILE A 20 8.30 -6.24 14.11
N LEU A 21 7.47 -6.41 13.09
CA LEU A 21 7.50 -7.59 12.23
C LEU A 21 8.79 -7.63 11.38
N ALA A 22 9.23 -6.50 10.83
CA ALA A 22 10.44 -6.39 10.03
C ALA A 22 11.71 -6.64 10.87
N LEU A 23 11.72 -6.24 12.14
CA LEU A 23 12.78 -6.57 13.09
C LEU A 23 12.87 -8.08 13.31
N GLY A 24 11.74 -8.74 13.56
CA GLY A 24 11.67 -10.19 13.67
C GLY A 24 12.14 -10.90 12.41
N TYR A 25 11.74 -10.38 11.25
CA TYR A 25 12.13 -10.87 9.93
C TYR A 25 13.64 -10.80 9.69
N LYS A 26 14.26 -9.64 9.96
CA LYS A 26 15.70 -9.45 9.84
C LYS A 26 16.48 -10.35 10.80
N LYS A 27 15.99 -10.52 12.03
CA LYS A 27 16.58 -11.44 13.00
C LYS A 27 16.52 -12.89 12.52
N ALA A 28 15.39 -13.33 11.97
CA ALA A 28 15.23 -14.67 11.39
C ALA A 28 16.21 -14.90 10.24
N LYS A 29 16.33 -13.94 9.30
CA LYS A 29 17.33 -13.97 8.22
C LYS A 29 18.74 -14.18 8.77
N SER A 30 19.13 -13.39 9.77
CA SER A 30 20.47 -13.48 10.35
C SER A 30 20.76 -14.81 11.06
N ILE A 31 19.75 -15.46 11.65
CA ILE A 31 19.93 -16.76 12.32
C ILE A 31 20.11 -17.88 11.28
N ARG A 32 19.39 -17.78 10.15
CA ARG A 32 19.40 -18.79 9.09
C ARG A 32 20.54 -18.65 8.08
N THR A 33 21.25 -17.53 8.10
CA THR A 33 22.41 -17.31 7.23
C THR A 33 23.61 -18.08 7.81
N PRO A 34 24.12 -19.11 7.12
CA PRO A 34 25.22 -19.90 7.65
C PRO A 34 26.50 -19.07 7.73
N LEU A 35 27.38 -19.45 8.65
CA LEU A 35 28.73 -18.88 8.75
C LEU A 35 29.67 -19.73 7.91
N ARG A 36 30.47 -19.09 7.06
CA ARG A 36 31.54 -19.71 6.30
C ARG A 36 32.88 -19.24 6.89
N LEU A 37 33.84 -20.16 7.02
CA LEU A 37 35.21 -19.77 7.26
C LEU A 37 35.87 -19.46 5.92
N ASP A 38 36.39 -18.24 5.78
CA ASP A 38 37.18 -17.80 4.62
C ASP A 38 38.48 -17.16 5.12
N ASP A 39 39.62 -17.68 4.67
CA ASP A 39 40.97 -17.24 5.10
C ASP A 39 41.14 -17.03 6.62
N GLY A 40 40.53 -17.89 7.44
CA GLY A 40 40.63 -17.83 8.91
C GLY A 40 39.67 -16.84 9.59
N ASN A 41 38.85 -16.12 8.82
CA ASN A 41 37.78 -15.27 9.32
C ASN A 41 36.41 -15.96 9.18
N LEU A 42 35.55 -15.78 10.18
CA LEU A 42 34.15 -16.20 10.12
C LEU A 42 33.35 -15.11 9.39
N GLU A 43 32.92 -15.42 8.18
CA GLU A 43 32.06 -14.55 7.38
C GLU A 43 30.64 -15.13 7.28
N LYS A 44 29.66 -14.26 7.02
CA LYS A 44 28.30 -14.71 6.70
C LYS A 44 28.27 -15.17 5.25
N ASP A 45 27.86 -16.40 5.03
CA ASP A 45 27.65 -16.94 3.69
C ASP A 45 26.40 -16.33 3.03
N THR A 46 26.14 -16.65 1.77
CA THR A 46 24.89 -16.27 1.10
C THR A 46 23.68 -16.84 1.84
N THR A 47 22.70 -15.99 2.13
CA THR A 47 21.43 -16.43 2.70
C THR A 47 20.77 -17.43 1.74
N PRO A 48 20.21 -18.56 2.23
CA PRO A 48 19.52 -19.51 1.35
C PRO A 48 18.44 -18.81 0.53
N THR A 49 18.53 -18.90 -0.79
CA THR A 49 17.44 -18.52 -1.71
C THR A 49 16.30 -19.52 -1.52
N SER A 50 15.05 -19.03 -1.47
CA SER A 50 13.82 -19.84 -1.35
C SER A 50 13.53 -20.56 -0.01
N ASP A 51 13.66 -19.86 1.12
CA ASP A 51 13.15 -20.41 2.38
C ASP A 51 11.64 -20.14 2.53
N TYR A 52 10.83 -21.17 2.27
CA TYR A 52 9.37 -21.16 2.44
C TYR A 52 8.94 -20.74 3.87
N ALA A 53 9.80 -20.92 4.87
CA ALA A 53 9.58 -20.44 6.22
C ALA A 53 9.77 -18.92 6.37
N ASN A 54 9.92 -18.16 5.27
CA ASN A 54 9.87 -16.70 5.22
C ASN A 54 8.50 -16.15 4.82
N TYR A 55 7.62 -16.97 4.23
CA TYR A 55 6.38 -16.48 3.66
C TYR A 55 5.45 -15.87 4.70
N HIS A 56 5.36 -16.45 5.90
CA HIS A 56 4.43 -15.96 6.93
C HIS A 56 4.74 -14.51 7.33
N GLN A 57 6.01 -14.15 7.45
CA GLN A 57 6.43 -12.77 7.74
C GLN A 57 6.41 -11.90 6.50
N SER A 58 6.88 -12.39 5.35
CA SER A 58 6.91 -11.60 4.10
C SER A 58 5.50 -11.21 3.67
N PHE A 59 4.53 -12.12 3.69
CA PHE A 59 3.15 -11.83 3.31
C PHE A 59 2.50 -10.84 4.27
N ALA A 60 2.71 -11.00 5.57
CA ALA A 60 2.20 -10.06 6.56
C ALA A 60 2.82 -8.66 6.38
N LEU A 61 4.12 -8.56 6.07
CA LEU A 61 4.77 -7.29 5.73
C LEU A 61 4.15 -6.67 4.47
N LEU A 62 3.96 -7.43 3.38
CA LEU A 62 3.34 -6.92 2.15
C LEU A 62 1.91 -6.41 2.38
N ILE A 63 1.10 -7.14 3.16
CA ILE A 63 -0.27 -6.74 3.48
C ILE A 63 -0.27 -5.45 4.32
N LEU A 64 0.59 -5.36 5.33
CA LEU A 64 0.73 -4.16 6.15
C LEU A 64 1.19 -2.96 5.32
N ASN A 65 2.16 -3.16 4.42
CA ASN A 65 2.67 -2.11 3.54
C ASN A 65 1.55 -1.55 2.64
N ALA A 66 0.81 -2.41 1.94
CA ALA A 66 -0.34 -1.99 1.14
C ALA A 66 -1.40 -1.26 1.97
N SER A 67 -1.63 -1.70 3.21
CA SER A 67 -2.61 -1.11 4.12
C SER A 67 -2.19 0.28 4.61
N ILE A 68 -0.89 0.50 4.86
CA ILE A 68 -0.33 1.82 5.20
C ILE A 68 -0.58 2.80 4.04
N ILE A 69 -0.23 2.39 2.81
CA ILE A 69 -0.44 3.21 1.61
C ILE A 69 -1.92 3.56 1.43
N GLU A 70 -2.79 2.55 1.41
CA GLU A 70 -4.23 2.75 1.22
C GLU A 70 -4.83 3.64 2.31
N GLY A 71 -4.47 3.41 3.57
CA GLY A 71 -4.94 4.19 4.72
C GLY A 71 -4.51 5.65 4.66
N THR A 72 -3.24 5.91 4.35
CA THR A 72 -2.70 7.28 4.24
C THR A 72 -3.36 8.05 3.09
N ILE A 73 -3.47 7.44 1.92
CA ILE A 73 -4.12 8.06 0.75
C ILE A 73 -5.60 8.33 1.03
N ARG A 74 -6.29 7.40 1.70
CA ARG A 74 -7.70 7.58 2.07
C ARG A 74 -7.89 8.70 3.09
N SER A 75 -7.00 8.82 4.08
CA SER A 75 -7.01 9.92 5.06
C SER A 75 -6.85 11.28 4.39
N ILE A 76 -5.90 11.42 3.46
CA ILE A 76 -5.71 12.67 2.69
C ILE A 76 -7.02 13.10 2.00
N LEU A 77 -7.66 12.17 1.28
CA LEU A 77 -8.88 12.48 0.54
C LEU A 77 -10.05 12.79 1.47
N SER A 78 -10.25 11.98 2.53
CA SER A 78 -11.34 12.20 3.47
C SER A 78 -11.21 13.52 4.23
N GLU A 79 -10.00 13.90 4.64
CA GLU A 79 -9.77 15.17 5.36
C GLU A 79 -9.97 16.38 4.45
N ARG A 80 -9.62 16.28 3.16
CA ARG A 80 -9.93 17.34 2.19
C ARG A 80 -11.43 17.49 2.00
N ILE A 81 -12.14 16.40 1.73
CA ILE A 81 -13.60 16.41 1.58
C ILE A 81 -14.26 16.97 2.85
N SER A 82 -13.80 16.57 4.03
CA SER A 82 -14.31 17.08 5.30
C SER A 82 -14.10 18.59 5.45
N SER A 83 -12.92 19.10 5.07
CA SER A 83 -12.60 20.53 5.15
C SER A 83 -13.50 21.35 4.21
N ASP A 84 -13.74 20.83 3.00
CA ASP A 84 -14.61 21.48 2.01
C ASP A 84 -16.08 21.49 2.46
N ILE A 85 -16.55 20.37 3.06
CA ILE A 85 -17.88 20.29 3.68
C ILE A 85 -18.02 21.31 4.80
N ASP A 86 -17.05 21.39 5.72
CA ASP A 86 -17.10 22.31 6.86
C ASP A 86 -17.10 23.78 6.37
N TYR A 87 -16.32 24.10 5.34
CA TYR A 87 -16.30 25.42 4.73
C TYR A 87 -17.66 25.82 4.12
N GLU A 88 -18.28 24.95 3.32
CA GLU A 88 -19.58 25.26 2.72
C GLU A 88 -20.71 25.34 3.76
N ILE A 89 -20.65 24.55 4.84
CA ILE A 89 -21.60 24.66 5.96
C ILE A 89 -21.47 25.99 6.68
N GLU A 90 -20.26 26.43 7.01
CA GLU A 90 -20.04 27.71 7.68
C GLU A 90 -20.50 28.88 6.79
N LYS A 91 -20.23 28.80 5.50
CA LYS A 91 -20.73 29.76 4.50
C LYS A 91 -22.26 29.74 4.42
N GLY A 92 -22.89 28.58 4.34
CA GLY A 92 -24.36 28.44 4.33
C GLY A 92 -25.01 29.03 5.58
N LYS A 93 -24.45 28.77 6.76
CA LYS A 93 -24.92 29.39 8.02
C LYS A 93 -24.82 30.91 7.97
N SER A 94 -23.75 31.47 7.39
CA SER A 94 -23.61 32.92 7.25
C SER A 94 -24.69 33.56 6.37
N PHE A 95 -25.30 32.77 5.47
CA PHE A 95 -26.45 33.16 4.64
C PHE A 95 -27.81 32.79 5.25
N GLY A 96 -27.86 32.36 6.52
CA GLY A 96 -29.10 32.01 7.22
C GLY A 96 -29.64 30.62 6.88
N GLN A 97 -28.83 29.74 6.29
CA GLN A 97 -29.23 28.39 5.93
C GLN A 97 -29.28 27.49 7.18
N GLU A 98 -30.45 26.90 7.47
CA GLU A 98 -30.65 26.03 8.65
C GLU A 98 -30.39 24.54 8.37
N LYS A 99 -30.34 24.14 7.10
CA LYS A 99 -30.19 22.74 6.66
C LYS A 99 -29.13 22.61 5.56
N PRO A 100 -28.43 21.47 5.48
CA PRO A 100 -27.55 21.18 4.35
C PRO A 100 -28.32 21.28 3.02
N SER A 101 -27.68 21.87 2.04
CA SER A 101 -28.07 21.85 0.65
C SER A 101 -27.86 20.46 0.05
N ARG A 102 -28.49 20.22 -1.10
CA ARG A 102 -28.29 18.98 -1.86
C ARG A 102 -26.83 18.73 -2.25
N ALA A 103 -26.05 19.79 -2.47
CA ALA A 103 -24.62 19.67 -2.79
C ALA A 103 -23.84 19.16 -1.56
N GLU A 104 -24.10 19.72 -0.38
CA GLU A 104 -23.50 19.27 0.88
C GLU A 104 -23.89 17.81 1.19
N GLU A 105 -25.15 17.42 0.98
CA GLU A 105 -25.60 16.03 1.14
C GLU A 105 -24.88 15.05 0.20
N LEU A 106 -24.60 15.46 -1.04
CA LEU A 106 -23.84 14.64 -1.99
C LEU A 106 -22.38 14.49 -1.56
N LEU A 107 -21.76 15.56 -1.05
CA LEU A 107 -20.40 15.51 -0.51
C LEU A 107 -20.31 14.61 0.73
N TYR A 108 -21.30 14.66 1.62
CA TYR A 108 -21.37 13.73 2.75
C TYR A 108 -21.41 12.26 2.30
N LYS A 109 -22.27 11.93 1.34
CA LYS A 109 -22.35 10.56 0.79
C LYS A 109 -21.05 10.15 0.12
N PHE A 110 -20.42 11.05 -0.64
CA PHE A 110 -19.14 10.76 -1.28
C PHE A 110 -18.04 10.50 -0.24
N ARG A 111 -18.00 11.29 0.84
CA ARG A 111 -17.08 11.06 1.96
C ARG A 111 -17.33 9.70 2.62
N GLU A 112 -18.59 9.35 2.91
CA GLU A 112 -18.93 8.04 3.46
C GLU A 112 -18.47 6.91 2.55
N GLU A 113 -18.64 7.04 1.23
CA GLU A 113 -18.11 6.06 0.28
C GLU A 113 -16.59 5.96 0.31
N VAL A 114 -15.88 7.09 0.44
CA VAL A 114 -14.42 7.12 0.61
C VAL A 114 -13.99 6.49 1.93
N GLU A 115 -14.77 6.58 3.01
CA GLU A 115 -14.38 5.98 4.30
C GLU A 115 -14.74 4.48 4.37
N LEU A 116 -15.89 4.09 3.83
CA LEU A 116 -16.47 2.76 4.04
C LEU A 116 -16.13 1.76 2.93
N GLN A 117 -15.82 2.22 1.71
CA GLN A 117 -15.57 1.32 0.59
C GLN A 117 -14.07 1.17 0.33
N GLY A 118 -13.55 -0.02 0.62
CA GLY A 118 -12.15 -0.41 0.40
C GLY A 118 -11.80 -0.61 -1.07
N GLY A 119 -10.50 -0.61 -1.37
CA GLY A 119 -9.98 -1.10 -2.65
C GLY A 119 -9.21 -0.06 -3.46
N TRP A 120 -8.06 -0.49 -3.97
CA TRP A 120 -7.10 0.35 -4.67
C TRP A 120 -7.67 1.04 -5.92
N GLU A 121 -8.30 0.29 -6.82
CA GLU A 121 -8.85 0.85 -8.07
C GLU A 121 -9.96 1.87 -7.81
N LYS A 122 -10.80 1.62 -6.80
CA LYS A 122 -11.85 2.55 -6.42
C LYS A 122 -11.24 3.84 -5.85
N LEU A 123 -10.24 3.73 -4.98
CA LEU A 123 -9.55 4.89 -4.42
C LEU A 123 -8.89 5.75 -5.51
N LYS A 124 -8.25 5.12 -6.51
CA LYS A 124 -7.73 5.83 -7.70
C LYS A 124 -8.82 6.60 -8.45
N SER A 125 -9.99 5.98 -8.65
CA SER A 125 -11.12 6.65 -9.32
C SER A 125 -11.67 7.83 -8.51
N GLN A 126 -11.75 7.70 -7.18
CA GLN A 126 -12.22 8.76 -6.28
C GLN A 126 -11.26 9.94 -6.26
N TYR A 127 -9.95 9.69 -6.26
CA TYR A 127 -8.92 10.72 -6.41
C TYR A 127 -9.06 11.50 -7.72
N LYS A 128 -9.25 10.78 -8.83
CA LYS A 128 -9.44 11.40 -10.14
C LYS A 128 -10.74 12.21 -10.19
N GLN A 129 -11.81 11.72 -9.57
CA GLN A 129 -13.11 12.40 -9.56
C GLN A 129 -13.11 13.66 -8.70
N TYR A 130 -12.47 13.62 -7.53
CA TYR A 130 -12.55 14.70 -6.55
C TYR A 130 -11.41 15.72 -6.65
N LEU A 131 -10.19 15.25 -6.87
CA LEU A 131 -8.98 16.09 -6.90
C LEU A 131 -8.44 16.29 -8.32
N GLU A 132 -9.05 15.67 -9.33
CA GLU A 132 -8.54 15.61 -10.71
C GLU A 132 -7.12 15.01 -10.83
N ILE A 133 -6.66 14.31 -9.78
CA ILE A 133 -5.35 13.67 -9.74
C ILE A 133 -5.46 12.22 -10.23
N ASN A 134 -4.70 11.89 -11.27
CA ASN A 134 -4.53 10.51 -11.70
C ASN A 134 -3.34 9.86 -10.97
N LEU A 135 -3.64 9.03 -9.97
CA LEU A 135 -2.64 8.31 -9.17
C LEU A 135 -1.69 7.42 -10.01
N ASP A 136 -2.11 6.92 -11.18
CA ASP A 136 -1.25 6.13 -12.08
C ASP A 136 -0.26 7.02 -12.88
N LYS A 137 -0.32 8.35 -12.72
CA LYS A 137 0.55 9.32 -13.43
C LYS A 137 1.40 10.18 -12.50
N ILE A 138 1.27 10.04 -11.17
CA ILE A 138 2.03 10.87 -10.22
C ILE A 138 3.49 10.45 -10.07
N THR A 139 3.83 9.24 -10.51
CA THR A 139 5.16 8.64 -10.35
C THR A 139 5.62 7.99 -11.66
N ASN A 140 6.86 7.52 -11.68
CA ASN A 140 7.44 6.83 -12.83
C ASN A 140 6.84 5.43 -13.04
N GLU A 141 7.15 4.81 -14.18
CA GLU A 141 6.61 3.49 -14.54
C GLU A 141 7.01 2.39 -13.55
N GLU A 142 8.26 2.38 -13.09
CA GLU A 142 8.76 1.37 -12.15
C GLU A 142 8.00 1.40 -10.81
N THR A 143 7.89 2.58 -10.20
CA THR A 143 7.18 2.77 -8.93
C THR A 143 5.71 2.45 -9.09
N ARG A 144 5.09 2.84 -10.21
CA ARG A 144 3.69 2.51 -10.52
C ARG A 144 3.47 1.01 -10.61
N GLU A 145 4.30 0.30 -11.38
CA GLU A 145 4.17 -1.17 -11.51
C GLU A 145 4.45 -1.87 -10.18
N GLY A 146 5.37 -1.35 -9.37
CA GLY A 146 5.61 -1.81 -8.01
C GLY A 146 4.38 -1.67 -7.11
N ILE A 147 3.74 -0.50 -7.07
CA ILE A 147 2.52 -0.28 -6.28
C ILE A 147 1.37 -1.15 -6.77
N ASN A 148 1.15 -1.25 -8.07
CA ASN A 148 0.10 -2.10 -8.64
C ASN A 148 0.35 -3.59 -8.33
N THR A 149 1.62 -4.02 -8.38
CA THR A 149 2.03 -5.37 -7.97
C THR A 149 1.74 -5.60 -6.48
N LEU A 150 2.12 -4.66 -5.61
CA LEU A 150 1.86 -4.75 -4.17
C LEU A 150 0.37 -4.92 -3.86
N PHE A 151 -0.51 -4.15 -4.50
CA PHE A 151 -1.96 -4.27 -4.32
C PHE A 151 -2.54 -5.55 -4.94
N ALA A 152 -2.00 -6.03 -6.06
CA ALA A 152 -2.36 -7.33 -6.61
C ALA A 152 -1.99 -8.46 -5.62
N LEU A 153 -0.76 -8.44 -5.10
CA LEU A 153 -0.29 -9.39 -4.09
C LEU A 153 -1.12 -9.33 -2.82
N ARG A 154 -1.40 -8.14 -2.27
CA ARG A 154 -2.24 -7.98 -1.08
C ARG A 154 -3.62 -8.63 -1.28
N ASN A 155 -4.26 -8.43 -2.43
CA ASN A 155 -5.55 -9.06 -2.71
C ASN A 155 -5.44 -10.59 -2.75
N ILE A 156 -4.43 -11.12 -3.45
CA ILE A 156 -4.21 -12.57 -3.54
C ILE A 156 -3.94 -13.19 -2.16
N LEU A 157 -3.03 -12.57 -1.39
CA LEU A 157 -2.58 -13.07 -0.09
C LEU A 157 -3.68 -12.95 0.99
N SER A 158 -4.49 -11.88 0.96
CA SER A 158 -5.54 -11.65 1.96
C SER A 158 -6.70 -12.64 1.83
N HIS A 159 -6.92 -13.23 0.65
CA HIS A 159 -7.97 -14.23 0.46
C HIS A 159 -7.55 -15.63 0.96
N GLY A 160 -6.26 -15.86 1.24
CA GLY A 160 -5.76 -17.16 1.70
C GLY A 160 -6.03 -18.31 0.72
N THR A 161 -6.37 -18.00 -0.53
CA THR A 161 -6.66 -18.99 -1.57
C THR A 161 -5.38 -19.40 -2.30
N ALA A 162 -5.40 -20.56 -2.95
CA ALA A 162 -4.32 -20.98 -3.83
C ALA A 162 -4.02 -19.89 -4.86
N ILE A 163 -2.74 -19.53 -5.01
CA ILE A 163 -2.30 -18.68 -6.13
C ILE A 163 -2.33 -19.56 -7.38
N ILE A 164 -3.41 -19.48 -8.15
CA ILE A 164 -3.48 -20.16 -9.44
C ILE A 164 -2.68 -19.32 -10.43
N GLN A 165 -1.43 -19.71 -10.69
CA GLN A 165 -0.65 -19.16 -11.79
C GLN A 165 -1.17 -19.78 -13.08
N PRO A 166 -1.85 -19.01 -13.95
CA PRO A 166 -2.46 -19.59 -15.14
C PRO A 166 -1.36 -19.95 -16.14
N SER A 167 -1.31 -21.21 -16.56
CA SER A 167 -0.34 -21.71 -17.56
C SER A 167 -0.75 -21.37 -19.00
N ILE A 168 -2.02 -21.02 -19.22
CA ILE A 168 -2.60 -20.70 -20.52
C ILE A 168 -3.22 -19.31 -20.45
N LYS A 169 -2.89 -18.45 -21.42
CA LYS A 169 -3.51 -17.12 -21.54
C LYS A 169 -5.01 -17.29 -21.85
N MET A 170 -5.88 -16.70 -21.05
CA MET A 170 -7.31 -16.64 -21.37
C MET A 170 -7.56 -15.81 -22.63
N ASP A 171 -8.62 -16.14 -23.36
CA ASP A 171 -9.03 -15.42 -24.57
C ASP A 171 -9.33 -13.95 -24.25
N ASP A 172 -8.88 -13.06 -25.14
CA ASP A 172 -9.11 -11.62 -25.08
C ASP A 172 -10.62 -11.27 -25.17
N GLU A 173 -11.46 -12.17 -25.69
CA GLU A 173 -12.93 -12.05 -25.65
C GLU A 173 -13.51 -12.07 -24.23
N LEU A 174 -12.75 -12.59 -23.25
CA LEU A 174 -13.16 -12.71 -21.85
C LEU A 174 -12.76 -11.51 -20.98
N LYS A 175 -12.32 -10.38 -21.56
CA LYS A 175 -11.89 -9.18 -20.81
C LYS A 175 -12.88 -8.67 -19.76
N ASN A 176 -14.18 -8.94 -19.96
CA ASN A 176 -15.24 -8.51 -19.05
C ASN A 176 -15.48 -9.45 -17.85
N VAL A 177 -14.83 -10.62 -17.81
CA VAL A 177 -15.02 -11.58 -16.70
C VAL A 177 -13.94 -11.43 -15.63
N TYR A 178 -14.35 -11.59 -14.37
CA TYR A 178 -13.46 -11.46 -13.20
C TYR A 178 -12.18 -12.33 -13.30
N PRO A 179 -12.25 -13.62 -13.71
CA PRO A 179 -11.05 -14.45 -13.86
C PRO A 179 -9.99 -13.89 -14.81
N PHE A 180 -10.39 -13.25 -15.92
CA PHE A 180 -9.45 -12.67 -16.89
C PHE A 180 -8.67 -11.50 -16.28
N ASN A 181 -9.37 -10.60 -15.61
CA ASN A 181 -8.75 -9.44 -14.95
C ASN A 181 -7.84 -9.86 -13.80
N TRP A 182 -8.24 -10.89 -13.06
CA TRP A 182 -7.44 -11.49 -12.00
C TRP A 182 -6.15 -12.14 -12.55
N GLN A 183 -6.25 -12.96 -13.59
CA GLN A 183 -5.11 -13.57 -14.28
C GLN A 183 -4.15 -12.51 -14.82
N THR A 184 -4.67 -11.46 -15.44
CA THR A 184 -3.85 -10.37 -15.99
C THR A 184 -3.04 -9.69 -14.90
N LYS A 185 -3.64 -9.42 -13.73
CA LYS A 185 -2.94 -8.82 -12.58
C LYS A 185 -1.86 -9.74 -12.02
N ILE A 186 -2.12 -11.05 -11.94
CA ILE A 186 -1.12 -12.05 -11.51
C ILE A 186 0.04 -12.15 -12.49
N GLN A 187 -0.25 -12.16 -13.79
CA GLN A 187 0.78 -12.24 -14.81
C GLN A 187 1.68 -11.00 -14.76
N ARG A 188 1.10 -9.80 -14.62
CA ARG A 188 1.87 -8.56 -14.45
C ARG A 188 2.73 -8.59 -13.18
N ALA A 189 2.15 -8.99 -12.06
CA ALA A 189 2.89 -9.16 -10.80
C ALA A 189 4.05 -10.15 -10.94
N SER A 190 3.84 -11.27 -11.64
CA SER A 190 4.87 -12.28 -11.90
C SER A 190 6.01 -11.73 -12.75
N VAL A 191 5.69 -10.99 -13.83
CA VAL A 191 6.68 -10.33 -14.68
C VAL A 191 7.49 -9.29 -13.90
N TYR A 192 6.82 -8.45 -13.10
CA TYR A 192 7.48 -7.46 -12.27
C TYR A 192 8.44 -8.14 -11.27
N LEU A 193 7.96 -9.14 -10.53
CA LEU A 193 8.77 -9.86 -9.55
C LEU A 193 9.97 -10.56 -10.19
N LYS A 194 9.77 -11.25 -11.33
CA LYS A 194 10.85 -11.84 -12.11
C LYS A 194 11.91 -10.82 -12.52
N SER A 195 11.50 -9.62 -12.93
CA SER A 195 12.44 -8.56 -13.30
C SER A 195 13.29 -8.04 -12.13
N LYS A 196 12.82 -8.21 -10.88
CA LYS A 196 13.50 -7.73 -9.67
C LYS A 196 14.31 -8.79 -8.96
N PHE A 197 13.82 -10.03 -8.96
CA PHE A 197 14.37 -11.12 -8.15
C PHE A 197 14.83 -12.33 -8.99
N SER A 198 14.66 -12.27 -10.31
CA SER A 198 15.21 -13.23 -11.28
C SER A 198 14.72 -14.67 -11.19
N HIS A 199 13.60 -14.95 -10.50
CA HIS A 199 12.99 -16.29 -10.48
C HIS A 199 11.84 -16.41 -11.48
N GLU A 200 11.63 -17.62 -12.00
CA GLU A 200 10.54 -17.89 -12.95
C GLU A 200 9.15 -17.92 -12.29
N GLY A 201 9.05 -18.51 -11.09
CA GLY A 201 7.80 -18.66 -10.38
C GLY A 201 7.53 -17.53 -9.39
N ILE A 202 6.25 -17.16 -9.25
CA ILE A 202 5.84 -16.05 -8.37
C ILE A 202 6.19 -16.34 -6.91
N PHE A 203 6.10 -17.59 -6.48
CA PHE A 203 6.39 -18.00 -5.11
C PHE A 203 7.87 -17.89 -4.79
N GLU A 204 8.73 -18.40 -5.66
CA GLU A 204 10.18 -18.32 -5.55
C GLU A 204 10.64 -16.87 -5.47
N ASN A 205 10.08 -15.99 -6.31
CA ASN A 205 10.34 -14.56 -6.18
C ASN A 205 9.87 -13.99 -4.84
N LEU A 206 8.68 -14.37 -4.35
CA LEU A 206 8.16 -13.91 -3.06
C LEU A 206 8.91 -14.49 -1.84
N ALA A 207 9.69 -15.56 -2.04
CA ALA A 207 10.49 -16.18 -1.00
C ALA A 207 11.80 -15.43 -0.74
N GLU A 208 12.17 -14.53 -1.66
CA GLU A 208 13.37 -13.71 -1.53
C GLU A 208 13.29 -12.79 -0.32
N PHE A 209 14.39 -12.76 0.43
CA PHE A 209 14.47 -12.00 1.68
C PHE A 209 14.37 -10.48 1.48
N GLU A 210 14.64 -10.01 0.27
CA GLU A 210 14.67 -8.59 -0.08
C GLU A 210 13.30 -8.05 -0.48
N VAL A 211 12.32 -8.93 -0.73
CA VAL A 211 10.98 -8.55 -1.21
C VAL A 211 10.31 -7.51 -0.31
N PRO A 212 10.21 -7.70 1.02
CA PRO A 212 9.50 -6.71 1.85
C PRO A 212 10.22 -5.36 1.90
N GLU A 213 11.55 -5.36 1.90
CA GLU A 213 12.37 -4.15 1.89
C GLU A 213 12.20 -3.39 0.57
N HIS A 214 12.27 -4.09 -0.57
CA HIS A 214 12.02 -3.52 -1.89
C HIS A 214 10.67 -2.80 -1.97
N PHE A 215 9.58 -3.45 -1.53
CA PHE A 215 8.27 -2.82 -1.55
C PHE A 215 8.16 -1.63 -0.58
N MET A 216 8.93 -1.58 0.50
CA MET A 216 8.97 -0.40 1.37
C MET A 216 9.65 0.78 0.68
N GLU A 217 10.72 0.56 -0.07
CA GLU A 217 11.38 1.61 -0.85
C GLU A 217 10.49 2.14 -2.01
N ILE A 218 9.74 1.24 -2.65
CA ILE A 218 8.68 1.63 -3.60
C ILE A 218 7.63 2.50 -2.92
N THR A 219 7.20 2.14 -1.71
CA THR A 219 6.23 2.90 -0.92
C THR A 219 6.73 4.29 -0.55
N LYS A 220 7.97 4.42 -0.08
CA LYS A 220 8.60 5.72 0.21
C LYS A 220 8.59 6.63 -1.02
N THR A 221 9.05 6.10 -2.15
CA THR A 221 9.09 6.82 -3.42
C THR A 221 7.69 7.29 -3.81
N TYR A 222 6.71 6.39 -3.76
CA TYR A 222 5.33 6.69 -4.13
C TYR A 222 4.69 7.76 -3.24
N LEU A 223 4.85 7.67 -1.91
CA LEU A 223 4.26 8.65 -0.98
C LEU A 223 4.93 10.03 -1.11
N ASN A 224 6.23 10.08 -1.41
CA ASN A 224 6.92 11.33 -1.69
C ASN A 224 6.44 11.99 -3.00
N ASP A 225 6.19 11.20 -4.04
CA ASP A 225 5.62 11.73 -5.29
C ASP A 225 4.16 12.15 -5.13
N LEU A 226 3.37 11.41 -4.36
CA LEU A 226 2.01 11.79 -3.97
C LEU A 226 2.00 13.13 -3.23
N LYS A 227 2.91 13.32 -2.26
CA LYS A 227 3.06 14.58 -1.53
C LYS A 227 3.26 15.76 -2.48
N LYS A 228 4.09 15.60 -3.52
CA LYS A 228 4.31 16.64 -4.54
C LYS A 228 3.07 16.90 -5.38
N ALA A 229 2.37 15.84 -5.81
CA ALA A 229 1.21 15.93 -6.69
C ALA A 229 -0.02 16.55 -6.00
N VAL A 230 -0.22 16.23 -4.71
CA VAL A 230 -1.36 16.72 -3.91
C VAL A 230 -1.09 18.11 -3.34
N GLY A 231 0.17 18.45 -3.06
CA GLY A 231 0.56 19.74 -2.49
C GLY A 231 0.32 19.77 -0.97
N ASP A 232 -0.74 20.45 -0.53
CA ASP A 232 -1.05 20.62 0.89
C ASP A 232 -1.59 19.32 1.51
N ILE A 233 -0.72 18.56 2.17
CA ILE A 233 -1.07 17.30 2.81
C ILE A 233 -1.63 17.57 4.22
N PRO A 234 -2.82 17.06 4.55
CA PRO A 234 -3.36 17.15 5.91
C PRO A 234 -2.37 16.64 6.96
N GLU A 235 -2.30 17.33 8.10
CA GLU A 235 -1.27 17.12 9.13
C GLU A 235 -1.17 15.66 9.62
N ARG A 236 -2.29 14.94 9.65
CA ARG A 236 -2.35 13.52 10.03
C ARG A 236 -1.56 12.65 9.05
N ALA A 237 -2.00 12.64 7.79
CA ALA A 237 -1.31 11.92 6.71
C ALA A 237 0.15 12.38 6.54
N LYS A 238 0.44 13.67 6.73
CA LYS A 238 1.79 14.21 6.65
C LYS A 238 2.74 13.53 7.65
N LYS A 239 2.31 13.35 8.90
CA LYS A 239 3.07 12.62 9.92
C LYS A 239 3.37 11.20 9.48
N THR A 240 2.39 10.49 8.94
CA THR A 240 2.59 9.13 8.43
C THR A 240 3.60 9.10 7.29
N ILE A 241 3.50 10.00 6.31
CA ILE A 241 4.46 10.09 5.19
C ILE A 241 5.88 10.36 5.71
N GLU A 242 6.05 11.28 6.65
CA GLU A 242 7.36 11.60 7.25
C GLU A 242 7.93 10.44 8.09
N MET A 243 7.07 9.63 8.70
CA MET A 243 7.52 8.40 9.38
C MET A 243 7.90 7.31 8.37
N VAL A 244 7.17 7.15 7.27
CA VAL A 244 7.54 6.19 6.22
C VAL A 244 8.86 6.59 5.56
N ASP A 245 9.05 7.87 5.25
CA ASP A 245 10.26 8.38 4.60
C ASP A 245 11.53 8.10 5.44
N ARG A 246 11.45 8.28 6.75
CA ARG A 246 12.55 8.03 7.70
C ARG A 246 12.69 6.57 8.12
N TYR A 247 11.74 5.70 7.78
CA TYR A 247 11.74 4.31 8.22
C TYR A 247 12.91 3.53 7.60
N SER A 248 13.67 2.80 8.42
CA SER A 248 14.73 1.89 7.95
C SER A 248 14.34 0.44 8.20
N PHE A 249 14.38 -0.40 7.15
CA PHE A 249 13.87 -1.77 7.21
C PHE A 249 14.61 -2.66 8.21
N GLY A 250 13.85 -3.28 9.11
CA GLY A 250 14.37 -4.15 10.16
C GLY A 250 15.25 -3.44 11.20
N TYR A 251 15.06 -2.14 11.39
CA TYR A 251 15.62 -1.37 12.51
C TYR A 251 14.49 -0.80 13.37
N ILE A 252 14.80 -0.47 14.62
CA ILE A 252 13.87 0.25 15.50
C ILE A 252 13.96 1.73 15.16
N ASN A 253 12.86 2.30 14.67
CA ASN A 253 12.71 3.73 14.38
C ASN A 253 11.67 4.36 15.33
N TYR A 254 10.59 3.66 15.66
CA TYR A 254 9.41 4.25 16.33
C TYR A 254 8.84 3.47 17.51
N SER A 255 9.11 2.17 17.63
CA SER A 255 8.52 1.29 18.66
C SER A 255 9.20 1.36 20.05
N ARG A 256 9.90 2.46 20.35
CA ARG A 256 10.59 2.71 21.64
C ARG A 256 9.87 3.73 22.50
#